data_AF-A0AAD7AHY1-F1
#
_entry.id   AF-A0AAD7AHY1-F1
#
_cell.length_a   1.000
_cell.length_b   1.000
_cell.length_c   1.000
_cell.angle_alpha   90.00
_cell.angle_beta   90.00
_cell.angle_gamma   90.00
#
_symmetry.space_group_name_H-M   'P 1'
#
loop_
_entity.id
_entity.type
_entity.pdbx_description
1 polymer ?
#
loop_
_entity_poly.entity_id
_entity_poly.type
_entity_poly.pdbx_seq_one_letter_code
_entity_poly.pdbx_strand_id
1 'polypeptide(L)' 'VQALIIDKAHCIIEWGDDFRKDNRLAKLCDYIGQDTPILAVTAICDTETFEVIWKSLKFECHPFW' A
#
# COMPACT_ATOMS: atom_id res chain seq x y z
N VAL A 1 -8.75 14.36 3.54
CA VAL A 1 -8.93 13.06 4.21
C VAL A 1 -8.10 13.09 5.48
N GLN A 2 -8.58 12.55 6.61
CA GLN A 2 -7.80 12.60 7.87
C GLN A 2 -6.83 11.43 8.00
N ALA A 3 -7.20 10.25 7.46
CA ALA A 3 -6.35 9.07 7.39
C ALA A 3 -6.86 8.12 6.28
N LEU A 4 -5.99 7.27 5.76
CA LEU A 4 -6.35 6.12 4.94
C LEU A 4 -6.11 4.83 5.74
N ILE A 5 -7.12 3.97 5.83
CA ILE A 5 -7.00 2.67 6.51
C ILE A 5 -7.29 1.57 5.48
N ILE A 6 -6.35 0.64 5.34
CA ILE A 6 -6.44 -0.49 4.40
C ILE A 6 -6.46 -1.77 5.22
N ASP A 7 -7.60 -2.44 5.24
CA ASP A 7 -7.71 -3.78 5.81
C ASP A 7 -7.35 -4.84 4.76
N LYS A 8 -6.81 -5.97 5.22
CA LYS A 8 -6.33 -7.09 4.39
C LYS A 8 -5.40 -6.67 3.26
N ALA A 9 -4.36 -5.90 3.59
CA ALA A 9 -3.42 -5.38 2.60
C ALA A 9 -2.75 -6.49 1.74
N HIS A 10 -2.62 -7.73 2.24
CA HIS A 10 -2.14 -8.87 1.45
C HIS A 10 -2.98 -9.18 0.21
N CYS A 11 -4.27 -8.79 0.16
CA CYS A 11 -5.13 -9.01 -1.00
C CYS A 11 -4.60 -8.33 -2.28
N ILE A 12 -3.70 -7.34 -2.16
CA ILE A 12 -3.04 -6.72 -3.31
C ILE A 12 -2.28 -7.73 -4.18
N ILE A 13 -1.83 -8.85 -3.60
CA ILE A 13 -1.13 -9.92 -4.30
C ILE A 13 -2.15 -10.82 -5.01
N GLU A 14 -3.26 -11.13 -4.33
CA GLU A 14 -4.33 -11.99 -4.81
C GLU A 14 -5.12 -11.38 -5.97
N TRP A 15 -5.30 -10.05 -5.96
CA TRP A 15 -5.97 -9.31 -7.04
C TRP A 15 -5.21 -9.35 -8.38
N GLY A 16 -3.99 -9.89 -8.36
CA GLY A 16 -3.22 -10.19 -9.55
C GLY A 16 -2.60 -8.95 -10.20
N ASP A 17 -2.01 -9.20 -11.36
CA ASP A 17 -1.19 -8.22 -12.07
C ASP A 17 -1.96 -6.98 -12.52
N ASP A 18 -3.25 -7.10 -12.84
CA ASP A 18 -4.03 -5.98 -13.35
C ASP A 18 -4.17 -4.87 -12.31
N PHE A 19 -4.39 -5.22 -11.04
CA PHE A 19 -4.47 -4.23 -9.96
C PHE A 19 -3.11 -3.57 -9.69
N ARG A 20 -2.03 -4.37 -9.66
CA ARG A 20 -0.68 -3.91 -9.35
C ARG A 20 -0.08 -3.07 -10.47
N LYS A 21 -0.23 -3.49 -11.75
CA LYS A 21 0.28 -2.77 -12.93
C LYS A 21 -0.43 -1.45 -13.16
N ASP A 22 -1.72 -1.36 -12.83
CA ASP A 22 -2.47 -0.10 -12.92
C ASP A 22 -2.10 0.89 -11.79
N ASN A 23 -1.26 0.47 -10.83
CA ASN A 23 -0.75 1.31 -9.74
C ASN A 23 -1.89 2.03 -8.99
N ARG A 24 -3.02 1.37 -8.79
CA ARG A 24 -4.26 2.01 -8.28
C ARG A 24 -4.09 2.61 -6.89
N LEU A 25 -3.41 1.91 -5.98
CA LEU A 25 -3.13 2.43 -4.64
C LEU A 25 -2.16 3.60 -4.68
N ALA A 26 -1.11 3.51 -5.51
CA ALA A 26 -0.16 4.61 -5.67
C ALA A 26 -0.84 5.88 -6.24
N LYS A 27 -1.76 5.71 -7.21
CA LYS A 27 -2.61 6.82 -7.72
C LYS A 27 -3.53 7.37 -6.64
N LEU A 28 -4.15 6.51 -5.82
CA LEU A 28 -4.97 6.93 -4.70
C LEU A 28 -4.15 7.76 -3.69
N CYS A 29 -2.94 7.33 -3.35
CA CYS A 29 -2.01 8.08 -2.51
C CYS A 29 -1.72 9.48 -3.07
N ASP A 30 -1.58 9.62 -4.40
CA ASP A 30 -1.38 10.93 -5.04
C ASP A 30 -2.60 11.87 -4.89
N TYR A 31 -3.82 11.32 -4.92
CA TYR A 31 -5.05 12.11 -4.75
C TYR A 31 -5.31 12.53 -3.30
N ILE A 32 -4.95 11.70 -2.32
CA ILE A 32 -5.17 12.00 -0.89
C ILE A 32 -4.06 12.88 -0.30
N GLY A 33 -2.87 12.90 -0.92
CA GLY A 33 -1.70 13.63 -0.46
C GLY A 33 -0.81 12.82 0.48
N GLN A 34 0.51 13.00 0.33
CA GLN A 34 1.56 12.24 1.05
C GLN A 34 1.56 12.47 2.56
N ASP A 35 1.05 13.61 3.04
CA ASP A 35 0.97 13.93 4.47
C ASP A 35 -0.18 13.20 5.19
N THR A 36 -1.06 12.53 4.44
CA THR A 36 -2.18 11.78 5.04
C THR A 36 -1.65 10.49 5.68
N PRO A 37 -1.84 10.28 7.00
CA PRO A 37 -1.39 9.05 7.65
C PRO A 37 -2.11 7.83 7.07
N ILE A 38 -1.36 6.76 6.83
CA ILE A 38 -1.86 5.49 6.29
C ILE A 38 -1.60 4.36 7.28
N LEU A 39 -2.64 3.58 7.59
CA LEU A 39 -2.55 2.35 8.36
C LEU A 39 -2.94 1.16 7.46
N ALA A 40 -1.98 0.29 7.16
CA ALA A 40 -2.22 -0.95 6.44
C ALA A 40 -2.20 -2.15 7.42
N VAL A 41 -3.31 -2.88 7.51
CA VAL A 41 -3.47 -4.03 8.37
C VAL A 41 -3.58 -5.28 7.51
N THR A 42 -2.93 -6.37 7.91
CA THR A 42 -2.91 -7.61 7.15
C THR A 42 -2.83 -8.84 8.06
N ALA A 43 -3.40 -9.95 7.62
CA ALA A 43 -3.32 -11.24 8.32
C ALA A 43 -1.97 -11.96 8.10
N ILE A 44 -1.31 -11.69 6.98
CA ILE A 44 -0.02 -12.28 6.58
C ILE A 44 0.93 -11.14 6.20
N CYS A 45 2.18 -11.23 6.65
CA CYS A 45 3.21 -10.22 6.45
C CYS A 45 4.58 -10.89 6.20
N ASP A 46 4.65 -11.81 5.24
CA ASP A 46 5.95 -12.27 4.73
C ASP A 46 6.66 -11.13 3.97
N THR A 47 7.96 -11.32 3.70
CA THR A 47 8.81 -10.30 3.09
C THR A 47 8.28 -9.85 1.71
N GLU A 48 7.82 -10.77 0.88
CA GLU A 48 7.29 -10.42 -0.45
C GLU A 48 6.03 -9.56 -0.34
N THR A 49 5.11 -9.96 0.55
CA THR A 49 3.89 -9.23 0.85
C THR A 49 4.18 -7.83 1.37
N PHE A 50 5.12 -7.72 2.31
CA PHE A 50 5.54 -6.44 2.87
C PHE A 50 6.09 -5.51 1.78
N GLU A 51 7.04 -5.96 0.97
CA GLU A 51 7.65 -5.14 -0.09
C GLU A 51 6.62 -4.65 -1.11
N VAL A 52 5.68 -5.52 -1.50
CA VAL A 52 4.60 -5.14 -2.43
C VAL A 52 3.70 -4.07 -1.81
N ILE A 53 3.31 -4.21 -0.54
CA ILE A 53 2.49 -3.20 0.17
C ILE A 53 3.28 -1.89 0.31
N TRP A 54 4.53 -1.96 0.77
CA TRP A 54 5.40 -0.81 1.01
C TRP A 54 5.60 0.03 -0.25
N LYS A 55 5.89 -0.63 -1.38
CA LYS A 55 6.03 0.01 -2.68
C LYS A 55 4.72 0.59 -3.19
N SER A 56 3.62 -0.15 -3.07
CA SER A 56 2.31 0.27 -3.59
C SER A 56 1.75 1.50 -2.88
N LEU A 57 2.15 1.73 -1.63
CA LEU A 57 1.78 2.91 -0.85
C LEU A 57 2.76 4.08 -1.01
N LYS A 58 3.80 3.94 -1.86
CA LYS A 58 4.89 4.91 -2.05
C LYS A 58 5.72 5.19 -0.80
N PHE A 59 5.88 4.18 0.06
CA PHE A 59 6.71 4.30 1.26
C PHE A 59 8.19 3.94 1.02
N GLU A 60 8.58 3.52 -0.17
CA GLU A 60 9.99 3.27 -0.53
C GLU A 60 10.91 4.50 -0.36
N CYS A 61 10.35 5.72 -0.37
CA CYS A 61 11.08 6.95 -0.08
C CYS A 61 11.25 7.24 1.43
N HIS A 62 10.62 6.43 2.29
CA HIS A 62 10.66 6.56 3.73
C HIS A 62 11.55 5.46 4.32
N PRO A 63 12.46 5.80 5.26
CA PRO A 63 13.21 4.78 5.98
C PRO A 63 12.25 3.86 6.72
N PHE A 64 12.49 2.55 6.65
CA PHE A 64 11.76 1.57 7.43
C PHE A 64 12.41 1.38 8.81
N TRP A 65 12.62 2.48 9.54
CA TRP A 65 13.17 2.52 10.90
C TRP A 65 13.04 3.91 11.54
#